data_AF-A0A517SLE9-F1
#
_entry.id   AF-A0A517SLE9-F1
#
_cell.length_a   1.000
_cell.length_b   1.000
_cell.length_c   1.000
_cell.angle_alpha   90.00
_cell.angle_beta   90.00
_cell.angle_gamma   90.00
#
_symmetry.space_group_name_H-M   'P 1'
#
loop_
_entity.id
_entity.type
_entity.pdbx_description
1 polymer ?
#
loop_
_entity_poly.entity_id
_entity_poly.type
_entity_poly.pdbx_seq_one_letter_code
_entity_poly.pdbx_strand_id
1 'polypeptide(L)'
;MSTPSAALRRLVLLGLLLLAASGCENAAALELQARADFDKQVDTTWRNNWLWVEGIQFFDKGGIYIDSDEPGHPAYDKPVVLPLMKRLSAKHGLKWHAVCDKRKRNIAVAIVAKIPDQEGVRAAIMEMLSAEQKAFPLDILVQEGNRWLSLDFLDAEDAAFLADDEPAK
;
A
#
# COMPACT_ATOMS: atom_id res chain seq x y z
N MET A 1 0.68 -44.67 42.00
CA MET A 1 0.49 -43.63 40.95
C MET A 1 0.97 -42.33 41.55
N SER A 2 2.19 -41.88 41.21
CA SER A 2 2.78 -40.65 41.77
C SER A 2 2.30 -39.43 40.97
N THR A 3 1.69 -38.48 41.65
CA THR A 3 1.31 -37.18 41.10
C THR A 3 2.56 -36.33 40.87
N PRO A 4 2.71 -35.66 39.71
CA PRO A 4 3.84 -34.77 39.48
C PRO A 4 3.77 -33.55 40.40
N SER A 5 4.90 -33.21 41.01
CA SER A 5 5.11 -32.07 41.91
C SER A 5 4.67 -30.74 41.27
N ALA A 6 4.03 -29.88 42.06
CA ALA A 6 3.57 -28.55 41.66
C ALA A 6 4.69 -27.65 41.08
N ALA A 7 5.96 -27.95 41.38
CA ALA A 7 7.12 -27.26 40.80
C ALA A 7 7.30 -27.53 39.31
N LEU A 8 6.98 -28.74 38.83
CA LEU A 8 7.12 -29.13 37.42
C LEU A 8 6.05 -28.45 36.54
N ARG A 9 4.86 -28.21 37.08
CA ARG A 9 3.77 -27.49 36.39
C ARG A 9 4.07 -26.00 36.19
N ARG A 10 4.81 -25.36 37.12
CA ARG A 10 5.18 -23.94 37.02
C ARG A 10 6.27 -23.69 35.97
N LEU A 11 7.17 -24.65 35.74
CA LEU A 11 8.24 -24.50 34.74
C LEU A 11 7.72 -24.59 33.29
N VAL A 12 6.72 -25.45 33.04
CA VAL A 12 6.15 -25.64 31.69
C VAL A 12 5.33 -24.42 31.23
N LEU A 13 4.64 -23.74 32.15
CA LEU A 13 3.91 -22.50 31.84
C LEU A 13 4.85 -21.31 31.53
N LEU A 14 6.02 -21.23 32.17
CA LEU A 14 7.00 -20.19 31.86
C LEU A 14 7.66 -20.39 30.47
N GLY A 15 7.89 -21.64 30.08
CA GLY A 15 8.46 -21.98 28.76
C GLY A 15 7.54 -21.63 27.58
N LEU A 16 6.22 -21.79 27.74
CA LEU A 16 5.23 -21.46 26.70
C LEU A 16 5.00 -19.94 26.53
N LEU A 17 5.16 -19.14 27.60
CA LEU A 17 5.10 -17.68 27.53
C LEU A 17 6.31 -17.06 26.81
N LEU A 18 7.48 -17.70 26.87
CA LEU A 18 8.71 -17.23 26.21
C LEU A 18 8.75 -17.53 24.69
N LEU A 19 8.05 -18.56 24.21
CA LEU A 19 7.94 -18.85 22.77
C LEU A 19 6.95 -17.93 22.04
N ALA A 20 5.94 -17.38 22.74
CA ALA A 20 5.01 -16.43 22.14
C ALA A 20 5.62 -15.02 21.95
N ALA A 21 6.62 -14.66 22.75
CA ALA A 21 7.28 -13.35 22.66
C ALA A 21 8.24 -13.24 21.46
N SER A 22 8.94 -14.32 21.10
CA SER A 22 9.95 -14.31 20.03
C SER A 22 9.37 -14.36 18.61
N GLY A 23 8.08 -14.67 18.45
CA GLY A 23 7.39 -14.60 17.16
C GLY A 23 6.99 -13.18 16.73
N CYS A 24 6.60 -12.33 17.69
CA CYS A 24 6.17 -10.95 17.40
C CYS A 24 7.34 -10.00 17.09
N GLU A 25 8.49 -10.17 17.75
CA GLU A 25 9.66 -9.29 17.56
C GLU A 25 10.19 -9.35 16.12
N ASN A 26 10.17 -10.53 15.50
CA ASN A 26 10.63 -10.70 14.12
C ASN A 26 9.64 -10.12 13.09
N ALA A 27 8.34 -10.18 13.35
CA ALA A 27 7.33 -9.63 12.46
C ALA A 27 7.39 -8.09 12.41
N ALA A 28 7.52 -7.44 13.57
CA ALA A 28 7.65 -5.99 13.65
C ALA A 28 8.95 -5.49 12.98
N ALA A 29 10.07 -6.21 13.17
CA ALA A 29 11.33 -5.89 12.51
C ALA A 29 11.23 -6.05 10.98
N LEU A 30 10.56 -7.09 10.50
CA LEU A 30 10.36 -7.33 9.08
C LEU A 30 9.48 -6.25 8.42
N GLU A 31 8.39 -5.84 9.09
CA GLU A 31 7.53 -4.76 8.61
C GLU A 31 8.29 -3.43 8.51
N LEU A 32 9.08 -3.10 9.54
CA LEU A 32 9.90 -1.89 9.56
C LEU A 32 10.93 -1.90 8.42
N GLN A 33 11.56 -3.05 8.17
CA GLN A 33 12.51 -3.24 7.09
C GLN A 33 11.82 -3.09 5.72
N ALA A 34 10.66 -3.71 5.51
CA ALA A 34 9.91 -3.59 4.26
C ALA A 34 9.51 -2.13 3.96
N ARG A 35 9.06 -1.39 4.98
CA ARG A 35 8.77 0.05 4.86
C ARG A 35 10.01 0.87 4.49
N ALA A 36 11.16 0.54 5.07
CA ALA A 36 12.43 1.20 4.77
C ALA A 36 12.91 0.88 3.34
N ASP A 37 12.73 -0.36 2.89
CA ASP A 37 13.10 -0.79 1.54
C ASP A 37 12.23 -0.13 0.47
N PHE A 38 10.91 -0.01 0.72
CA PHE A 38 10.03 0.74 -0.15
C PHE A 38 10.44 2.22 -0.24
N ASP A 39 10.68 2.87 0.91
CA ASP A 39 11.18 4.24 0.96
C ASP A 39 12.46 4.42 0.10
N LYS A 40 13.39 3.47 0.20
CA LYS A 40 14.62 3.45 -0.59
C LYS A 40 14.33 3.28 -2.07
N GLN A 41 13.43 2.37 -2.46
CA GLN A 41 13.04 2.15 -3.85
C GLN A 41 12.49 3.44 -4.49
N VAL A 42 11.63 4.15 -3.76
CA VAL A 42 11.07 5.44 -4.21
C VAL A 42 12.17 6.49 -4.38
N ASP A 43 13.01 6.69 -3.36
CA ASP A 43 14.02 7.75 -3.35
C ASP A 43 15.21 7.49 -4.30
N THR A 44 15.45 6.24 -4.67
CA THR A 44 16.58 5.85 -5.53
C THR A 44 16.11 5.38 -6.90
N THR A 45 15.56 4.17 -6.98
CA THR A 45 15.17 3.52 -8.23
C THR A 45 14.17 4.39 -8.99
N TRP A 46 13.09 4.84 -8.36
CA TRP A 46 12.07 5.59 -9.08
C TRP A 46 12.51 7.01 -9.41
N ARG A 47 13.15 7.68 -8.45
CA ARG A 47 13.65 9.05 -8.63
C ARG A 47 14.68 9.18 -9.75
N ASN A 48 15.54 8.18 -9.93
CA ASN A 48 16.62 8.23 -10.92
C ASN A 48 16.15 7.75 -12.31
N ASN A 49 15.27 6.75 -12.36
CA ASN A 49 14.94 6.07 -13.63
C ASN A 49 13.74 6.68 -14.36
N TRP A 50 12.85 7.37 -13.67
CA TRP A 50 11.57 7.83 -14.23
C TRP A 50 11.41 9.35 -14.25
N LEU A 51 10.40 9.82 -14.97
CA LEU A 51 9.98 11.22 -14.92
C LEU A 51 8.99 11.40 -13.76
N TRP A 52 9.18 12.43 -12.94
CA TRP A 52 8.26 12.75 -11.85
C TRP A 52 7.48 14.00 -12.22
N VAL A 53 6.16 13.88 -12.26
CA VAL A 53 5.24 14.99 -12.51
C VAL A 53 4.24 15.11 -11.38
N GLU A 54 3.66 16.29 -11.20
CA GLU A 54 2.61 16.50 -10.20
C GLU A 54 1.39 15.65 -10.56
N GLY A 55 0.98 14.78 -9.63
CA GLY A 55 0.04 13.69 -9.91
C GLY A 55 -1.37 14.18 -10.23
N ILE A 56 -1.89 15.18 -9.51
CA ILE A 56 -3.25 15.69 -9.76
C ILE A 56 -3.34 16.31 -11.15
N GLN A 57 -2.38 17.14 -11.53
CA GLN A 57 -2.30 17.75 -12.86
C GLN A 57 -2.09 16.73 -13.97
N PHE A 58 -1.35 15.65 -13.71
CA PHE A 58 -1.16 14.56 -14.65
C PHE A 58 -2.52 13.94 -15.05
N PHE A 59 -3.32 13.51 -14.07
CA PHE A 59 -4.64 12.95 -14.34
C PHE A 59 -5.66 13.98 -14.86
N ASP A 60 -5.63 15.22 -14.38
CA ASP A 60 -6.51 16.29 -14.91
C ASP A 60 -6.32 16.47 -16.43
N LYS A 61 -5.06 16.33 -16.90
CA LYS A 61 -4.67 16.41 -18.32
C LYS A 61 -4.87 15.12 -19.11
N GLY A 62 -5.43 14.07 -18.51
CA GLY A 62 -5.68 12.77 -19.17
C GLY A 62 -4.46 11.86 -19.20
N GLY A 63 -3.56 11.97 -18.22
CA GLY A 63 -2.55 10.95 -17.97
C GLY A 63 -3.20 9.63 -17.54
N ILE A 64 -2.58 8.52 -17.94
CA ILE A 64 -3.07 7.16 -17.78
C ILE A 64 -2.18 6.42 -16.77
N TYR A 65 -2.76 5.62 -15.89
CA TYR A 65 -2.07 4.75 -14.95
C TYR A 65 -2.64 3.33 -15.00
N ILE A 66 -3.92 3.14 -14.68
CA ILE A 66 -4.59 1.82 -14.73
C ILE A 66 -5.47 1.63 -15.95
N ASP A 67 -5.95 2.71 -16.57
CA ASP A 67 -6.85 2.59 -17.72
C ASP A 67 -6.10 1.95 -18.89
N SER A 68 -6.66 0.90 -19.50
CA SER A 68 -6.21 0.46 -20.81
C SER A 68 -6.86 1.36 -21.86
N ASP A 69 -6.10 1.81 -22.86
CA ASP A 69 -6.64 2.52 -24.04
C ASP A 69 -7.49 1.58 -24.94
N GLU A 70 -7.90 0.42 -24.43
CA GLU A 70 -8.61 -0.62 -25.16
C GLU A 70 -10.12 -0.36 -25.19
N PRO A 71 -10.77 -0.44 -26.37
CA PRO A 71 -12.21 -0.22 -26.48
C PRO A 71 -13.03 -1.20 -25.62
N GLY A 72 -13.86 -0.65 -24.73
CA GLY A 72 -14.77 -1.44 -23.89
C GLY A 72 -14.33 -1.57 -22.44
N HIS A 73 -13.10 -1.17 -22.10
CA HIS A 73 -12.65 -1.11 -20.72
C HIS A 73 -13.19 0.16 -20.03
N PRO A 74 -13.70 0.08 -18.79
CA PRO A 74 -14.13 1.26 -18.06
C PRO A 74 -12.94 2.17 -17.76
N ALA A 75 -13.17 3.49 -17.86
CA ALA A 75 -12.20 4.48 -17.42
C ALA A 75 -12.32 4.73 -15.92
N TYR A 76 -11.22 4.65 -15.20
CA TYR A 76 -11.12 4.80 -13.75
C TYR A 76 -10.18 5.95 -13.35
N ASP A 77 -9.09 6.18 -14.08
CA ASP A 77 -8.04 7.14 -13.72
C ASP A 77 -8.60 8.54 -13.41
N LYS A 78 -9.34 9.10 -14.37
CA LYS A 78 -9.92 10.45 -14.22
C LYS A 78 -11.22 10.48 -13.39
N PRO A 79 -12.22 9.60 -13.61
CA PRO A 79 -13.49 9.70 -12.89
C PRO A 79 -13.46 9.12 -11.47
N VAL A 80 -12.49 8.28 -11.12
CA VAL A 80 -12.45 7.54 -9.85
C VAL A 80 -11.18 7.83 -9.05
N VAL A 81 -10.00 7.56 -9.63
CA VAL A 81 -8.70 7.68 -8.93
C VAL A 81 -8.39 9.14 -8.59
N LEU A 82 -8.54 10.04 -9.55
CA LEU A 82 -8.27 11.47 -9.36
C LEU A 82 -9.12 12.12 -8.25
N PRO A 83 -10.46 11.89 -8.16
CA PRO A 83 -11.25 12.33 -7.03
C PRO A 83 -10.75 11.83 -5.68
N LEU A 84 -10.35 10.55 -5.56
CA LEU A 84 -9.79 10.01 -4.33
C LEU A 84 -8.49 10.75 -3.94
N MET A 85 -7.57 10.91 -4.90
CA MET A 85 -6.32 11.65 -4.68
C MET A 85 -6.58 13.09 -4.23
N LYS A 86 -7.52 13.80 -4.87
CA LYS A 86 -7.92 15.17 -4.50
C LYS A 86 -8.47 15.24 -3.08
N ARG A 87 -9.32 14.30 -2.66
CA ARG A 87 -9.86 14.25 -1.28
C ARG A 87 -8.74 14.00 -0.26
N LEU A 88 -7.87 13.03 -0.53
CA LEU A 88 -6.72 12.70 0.32
C LEU A 88 -5.74 13.89 0.45
N SER A 89 -5.46 14.59 -0.65
CA SER A 89 -4.66 15.82 -0.65
C SER A 89 -5.32 16.94 0.15
N ALA A 90 -6.62 17.18 -0.05
CA ALA A 90 -7.34 18.25 0.63
C ALA A 90 -7.44 18.01 2.15
N LYS A 91 -7.69 16.75 2.57
CA LYS A 91 -7.91 16.40 3.97
C LYS A 91 -6.61 16.19 4.75
N HIS A 92 -5.61 15.57 4.13
CA HIS A 92 -4.38 15.15 4.81
C HIS A 92 -3.11 15.82 4.27
N GLY A 93 -3.20 16.70 3.28
CA GLY A 93 -2.03 17.41 2.74
C GLY A 93 -1.09 16.52 1.92
N LEU A 94 -1.56 15.37 1.44
CA LEU A 94 -0.78 14.47 0.58
C LEU A 94 -0.40 15.18 -0.73
N LYS A 95 0.88 15.09 -1.10
CA LYS A 95 1.41 15.63 -2.36
C LYS A 95 1.74 14.48 -3.31
N TRP A 96 0.86 14.26 -4.27
CA TRP A 96 0.96 13.17 -5.23
C TRP A 96 1.95 13.48 -6.35
N HIS A 97 2.64 12.44 -6.78
CA HIS A 97 3.46 12.42 -7.97
C HIS A 97 3.05 11.24 -8.83
N ALA A 98 2.89 11.46 -10.13
CA ALA A 98 2.88 10.38 -11.09
C ALA A 98 4.33 10.13 -11.53
N VAL A 99 4.73 8.87 -11.46
CA VAL A 99 6.06 8.39 -11.89
C VAL A 99 5.88 7.83 -13.28
N CYS A 100 6.37 8.54 -14.30
CA CYS A 100 6.07 8.26 -15.70
C CYS A 100 7.25 7.67 -16.47
N ASP A 101 6.93 6.86 -17.48
CA ASP A 101 7.90 6.42 -18.46
C ASP A 101 8.51 7.62 -19.21
N LYS A 102 9.83 7.64 -19.38
CA LYS A 102 10.54 8.78 -20.00
C LYS A 102 10.19 8.96 -21.47
N ARG A 103 9.80 7.88 -22.17
CA ARG A 103 9.43 7.85 -23.59
C ARG A 103 7.93 8.05 -23.76
N LYS A 104 7.10 7.49 -22.88
CA LYS A 104 5.64 7.63 -22.87
C LYS A 104 5.18 8.45 -21.66
N ARG A 105 5.37 9.77 -21.72
CA ARG A 105 5.15 10.68 -20.57
C ARG A 105 3.70 10.82 -20.12
N ASN A 106 2.75 10.36 -20.92
CA ASN A 106 1.33 10.32 -20.57
C ASN A 106 0.94 9.02 -19.85
N ILE A 107 1.88 8.10 -19.62
CA ILE A 107 1.66 6.84 -18.90
C ILE A 107 2.50 6.84 -17.63
N ALA A 108 1.82 6.68 -16.50
CA ALA A 108 2.43 6.46 -15.20
C ALA A 108 2.70 4.96 -14.99
N VAL A 109 3.81 4.64 -14.35
CA VAL A 109 4.15 3.30 -13.86
C VAL A 109 3.93 3.16 -12.35
N ALA A 110 3.72 4.27 -11.65
CA ALA A 110 3.33 4.31 -10.25
C ALA A 110 2.75 5.68 -9.90
N ILE A 111 1.92 5.73 -8.86
CA ILE A 111 1.47 6.97 -8.22
C ILE A 111 1.88 6.98 -6.75
N VAL A 112 2.56 8.04 -6.33
CA VAL A 112 3.19 8.07 -5.01
C VAL A 112 2.93 9.39 -4.31
N ALA A 113 2.70 9.35 -3.00
CA ALA A 113 2.61 10.53 -2.18
C ALA A 113 3.60 10.49 -1.03
N LYS A 114 4.17 11.65 -0.70
CA LYS A 114 4.90 11.82 0.54
C LYS A 114 3.91 11.94 1.68
N ILE A 115 4.03 11.08 2.68
CA ILE A 115 3.24 11.12 3.90
C ILE A 115 3.72 12.32 4.74
N PRO A 116 2.81 13.21 5.20
CA PRO A 116 3.19 14.29 6.11
C PRO A 116 3.79 13.75 7.41
N ASP A 117 4.86 14.38 7.86
CA ASP A 117 5.52 14.04 9.13
C ASP A 117 4.79 14.71 10.29
N GLN A 118 3.56 14.23 10.54
CA GLN A 118 2.66 14.69 11.58
C GLN A 118 2.08 13.47 12.28
N GLU A 119 2.09 13.51 13.62
CA GLU A 119 1.55 12.43 14.45
C GLU A 119 0.08 12.15 14.10
N GLY A 120 -0.29 10.87 14.03
CA GLY A 120 -1.66 10.44 13.74
C GLY A 120 -2.10 10.58 12.27
N VAL A 121 -1.43 11.40 11.44
CA VAL A 121 -1.85 11.61 10.05
C VAL A 121 -1.81 10.33 9.23
N ARG A 122 -0.78 9.48 9.41
CA ARG A 122 -0.70 8.17 8.76
C ARG A 122 -1.94 7.31 9.06
N ALA A 123 -2.25 7.14 10.35
CA ALA A 123 -3.40 6.33 10.76
C ALA A 123 -4.71 6.87 10.18
N ALA A 124 -4.86 8.20 10.16
CA ALA A 124 -6.04 8.85 9.59
C ALA A 124 -6.15 8.66 8.05
N ILE A 125 -5.02 8.64 7.33
CA ILE A 125 -5.01 8.32 5.89
C ILE A 125 -5.47 6.87 5.68
N MET A 126 -4.93 5.91 6.46
CA MET A 126 -5.28 4.49 6.33
C MET A 126 -6.75 4.23 6.68
N GLU A 127 -7.28 4.88 7.72
CA GLU A 127 -8.69 4.82 8.07
C GLU A 127 -9.57 5.34 6.93
N MET A 128 -9.19 6.47 6.31
CA MET A 128 -9.92 7.01 5.17
C MET A 128 -9.89 6.05 3.97
N LEU A 129 -8.73 5.49 3.62
CA LEU A 129 -8.62 4.53 2.53
C LEU A 129 -9.48 3.28 2.79
N SER A 130 -9.46 2.75 4.02
CA SER A 130 -10.31 1.62 4.41
C SER A 130 -11.81 1.93 4.33
N ALA A 131 -12.21 3.16 4.68
CA ALA A 131 -13.59 3.60 4.53
C ALA A 131 -14.00 3.75 3.06
N GLU A 132 -13.12 4.31 2.24
CA GLU A 132 -13.33 4.51 0.79
C GLU A 132 -13.41 3.17 0.05
N GLN A 133 -12.61 2.17 0.43
CA GLN A 133 -12.60 0.83 -0.18
C GLN A 133 -14.00 0.23 -0.34
N LYS A 134 -14.90 0.46 0.63
CA LYS A 134 -16.25 -0.14 0.61
C LYS A 134 -17.14 0.34 -0.53
N ALA A 135 -16.84 1.53 -1.08
CA ALA A 135 -17.60 2.14 -2.16
C ALA A 135 -16.74 2.37 -3.42
N PHE A 136 -15.44 2.06 -3.35
CA PHE A 136 -14.54 2.18 -4.47
C PHE A 136 -14.81 1.04 -5.46
N PRO A 137 -14.87 1.31 -6.78
CA PRO A 137 -15.19 0.29 -7.78
C PRO A 137 -14.03 -0.70 -8.03
N LEU A 138 -12.87 -0.46 -7.42
CA LEU A 138 -11.65 -1.26 -7.54
C LEU A 138 -11.14 -1.62 -6.15
N ASP A 139 -10.31 -2.65 -6.05
CA ASP A 139 -9.55 -2.93 -4.84
C ASP A 139 -8.37 -1.98 -4.74
N ILE A 140 -8.34 -1.15 -3.70
CA ILE A 140 -7.26 -0.21 -3.40
C ILE A 140 -6.16 -0.99 -2.69
N LEU A 141 -5.04 -1.18 -3.38
CA LEU A 141 -3.83 -1.71 -2.80
C LEU A 141 -2.97 -0.57 -2.26
N VAL A 142 -2.49 -0.73 -1.04
CA VAL A 142 -1.72 0.29 -0.33
C VAL A 142 -0.33 -0.27 -0.08
N GLN A 143 0.69 0.36 -0.65
CA GLN A 143 2.08 0.08 -0.28
C GLN A 143 2.64 1.23 0.54
N GLU A 144 2.99 0.93 1.79
CA GLU A 144 3.47 1.91 2.75
C GLU A 144 4.97 1.82 2.97
N GLY A 145 5.61 2.98 3.02
CA GLY A 145 6.93 3.20 3.59
C GLY A 145 6.86 4.10 4.82
N ASN A 146 8.03 4.42 5.37
CA ASN A 146 8.12 5.36 6.49
C ASN A 146 7.80 6.80 6.07
N ARG A 147 8.05 7.16 4.80
CA ARG A 147 7.83 8.51 4.27
C ARG A 147 6.97 8.52 3.01
N TRP A 148 6.87 7.40 2.31
CA TRP A 148 6.13 7.29 1.06
C TRP A 148 4.91 6.39 1.19
N LEU A 149 3.91 6.66 0.36
CA LEU A 149 2.73 5.85 0.15
C LEU A 149 2.56 5.70 -1.36
N SER A 150 2.32 4.48 -1.85
CA SER A 150 1.80 4.24 -3.19
C SER A 150 0.40 3.65 -3.10
N LEU A 151 -0.43 4.01 -4.06
CA LEU A 151 -1.71 3.35 -4.30
C LEU A 151 -1.62 2.60 -5.61
N ASP A 152 -2.13 1.38 -5.61
CA ASP A 152 -2.38 0.61 -6.81
C ASP A 152 -3.85 0.15 -6.81
N PHE A 153 -4.35 -0.29 -7.95
CA PHE A 153 -5.76 -0.67 -8.06
C PHE A 153 -5.91 -1.96 -8.86
N LEU A 154 -6.73 -2.86 -8.36
CA LEU A 154 -7.12 -4.07 -9.07
C LEU A 154 -8.59 -3.99 -9.43
N ASP A 155 -8.91 -4.29 -10.69
CA ASP A 155 -10.28 -4.56 -11.06
C ASP A 155 -10.68 -6.00 -10.71
N ALA A 156 -11.96 -6.32 -10.91
CA ALA A 156 -12.48 -7.64 -10.57
C ALA A 156 -11.88 -8.77 -11.43
N GLU A 157 -11.42 -8.47 -12.65
CA GLU A 157 -10.81 -9.46 -13.54
C GLU A 157 -9.40 -9.80 -13.05
N ASP A 158 -8.59 -8.78 -12.76
CA ASP A 158 -7.26 -8.94 -12.18
C ASP A 158 -7.31 -9.61 -10.80
N ALA A 159 -8.28 -9.25 -9.96
CA ALA A 159 -8.48 -9.87 -8.65
C ALA A 159 -8.85 -11.35 -8.76
N ALA A 160 -9.68 -11.73 -9.73
CA ALA A 160 -10.05 -13.13 -9.97
C ALA A 160 -8.85 -13.97 -10.42
N PHE A 161 -8.01 -13.43 -11.31
CA PHE A 161 -6.78 -14.10 -11.73
C PHE A 161 -5.85 -14.40 -10.55
N LEU A 162 -5.70 -13.46 -9.62
CA LEU A 162 -4.88 -13.65 -8.43
C LEU A 162 -5.46 -14.67 -7.43
N ALA A 163 -6.79 -14.83 -7.39
CA ALA A 163 -7.46 -15.77 -6.49
C ALA A 163 -7.36 -17.24 -6.97
N ASP A 164 -7.34 -17.47 -8.28
CA ASP A 164 -7.27 -18.80 -8.88
C ASP A 164 -5.86 -19.45 -8.79
N ASP A 165 -4.81 -18.64 -8.56
CA ASP A 165 -3.43 -19.08 -8.40
C ASP A 165 -3.05 -19.43 -6.93
N GLU A 166 -3.94 -19.27 -5.95
CA GLU A 166 -3.71 -19.80 -4.60
C GLU A 166 -3.93 -21.34 -4.59
N PRO A 167 -2.90 -22.17 -4.30
CA PRO A 167 -3.12 -23.60 -4.15
C PRO A 167 -4.09 -23.83 -2.99
N ALA A 168 -5.16 -24.59 -3.26
CA ALA A 168 -6.13 -25.01 -2.25
C ALA A 168 -5.40 -25.50 -0.99
N LYS A 169 -5.61 -24.79 0.12
CA LYS A 169 -5.06 -25.12 1.45
C LYS A 169 -5.52 -26.49 1.93
#